data_AF-A0A0F3IH89-F1
#
_entry.id   AF-A0A0F3IH89-F1
#
_cell.length_a   1.000
_cell.length_b   1.000
_cell.length_c   1.000
_cell.angle_alpha   90.00
_cell.angle_beta   90.00
_cell.angle_gamma   90.00
#
_symmetry.space_group_name_H-M   'P 1'
#
loop_
_entity.id
_entity.type
_entity.pdbx_description
1 polymer ?
#
loop_
_entity_poly.entity_id
_entity_poly.type
_entity_poly.pdbx_seq_one_letter_code
_entity_poly.pdbx_strand_id
1 'polypeptide(L)'
;MLNAAAIGYAGQSTASAQAFLLPARPNLSLNGVLNSEIFQALLGETFTLVSLAEPVNEYKAQLKTVTEANSIYMCPKINQFSLVFQMDGKPMLTSGNYVVQHATAGTTQLYLQTTNDKNSSSCRADFNLLI
;
A
#
# COMPACT_ATOMS: atom_id res chain seq x y z
N MET A 1 -36.76 -42.05 47.78
CA MET A 1 -37.03 -41.34 46.52
C MET A 1 -35.67 -40.83 46.05
N LEU A 2 -34.97 -41.52 45.12
CA LEU A 2 -34.94 -41.24 43.67
C LEU A 2 -34.95 -39.72 43.37
N ASN A 3 -34.06 -39.10 42.58
CA ASN A 3 -33.31 -39.58 41.43
C ASN A 3 -32.13 -38.63 41.09
N ALA A 4 -31.21 -39.12 40.26
CA ALA A 4 -30.01 -38.47 39.73
C ALA A 4 -30.27 -37.39 38.66
N ALA A 5 -29.25 -36.56 38.35
CA ALA A 5 -28.55 -36.52 37.04
C ALA A 5 -27.90 -35.15 36.73
N ALA A 6 -26.86 -35.22 35.91
CA ALA A 6 -25.86 -34.23 35.55
C ALA A 6 -26.26 -33.33 34.35
N ILE A 7 -25.23 -32.72 33.72
CA ILE A 7 -25.13 -31.97 32.44
C ILE A 7 -24.96 -30.47 32.74
N GLY A 8 -23.84 -29.80 32.45
CA GLY A 8 -22.95 -29.91 31.29
C GLY A 8 -23.23 -28.70 30.38
N TYR A 9 -22.18 -28.00 29.96
CA TYR A 9 -21.94 -27.36 28.66
C TYR A 9 -21.08 -26.10 28.77
N ALA A 10 -19.84 -26.29 28.30
CA ALA A 10 -18.96 -25.24 27.84
C ALA A 10 -19.63 -24.44 26.71
N GLY A 11 -19.37 -23.14 26.67
CA GLY A 11 -19.78 -22.24 25.60
C GLY A 11 -18.82 -21.07 25.51
N GLN A 12 -17.55 -21.36 25.19
CA GLN A 12 -16.63 -20.36 24.64
C GLN A 12 -17.32 -19.74 23.42
N SER A 13 -17.76 -18.49 23.54
CA SER A 13 -18.13 -17.69 22.38
C SER A 13 -16.84 -17.27 21.70
N THR A 14 -16.26 -18.18 20.93
CA THR A 14 -15.31 -17.81 19.88
C THR A 14 -16.12 -17.01 18.87
N ALA A 15 -16.05 -15.68 19.01
CA ALA A 15 -16.38 -14.77 17.94
C ALA A 15 -15.48 -15.16 16.77
N SER A 16 -16.02 -15.96 15.87
CA SER A 16 -15.42 -16.25 14.59
C SER A 16 -15.45 -14.92 13.86
N ALA A 17 -14.29 -14.25 13.82
CA ALA A 17 -14.07 -13.14 12.92
C ALA A 17 -14.38 -13.68 11.52
N GLN A 18 -15.57 -13.36 11.03
CA GLN A 18 -15.89 -13.56 9.63
C GLN A 18 -14.93 -12.65 8.89
N ALA A 19 -13.85 -13.24 8.40
CA ALA A 19 -13.00 -12.62 7.41
C ALA A 19 -13.94 -12.30 6.24
N PHE A 20 -14.34 -11.03 6.15
CA PHE A 20 -14.98 -10.49 4.97
C PHE A 20 -14.00 -10.75 3.83
N LEU A 21 -14.24 -11.81 3.06
CA LEU A 21 -13.57 -12.05 1.80
C LEU A 21 -14.03 -10.92 0.89
N LEU A 22 -13.25 -9.84 0.89
CA LEU A 22 -13.33 -8.81 -0.13
C LEU A 22 -13.31 -9.53 -1.49
N PRO A 23 -14.16 -9.13 -2.46
CA PRO A 23 -14.13 -9.72 -3.78
C PRO A 23 -12.69 -9.72 -4.30
N ALA A 24 -12.27 -10.82 -4.91
CA ALA A 24 -10.94 -10.94 -5.52
C ALA A 24 -10.76 -9.78 -6.50
N ARG A 25 -10.06 -8.73 -6.06
CA ARG A 25 -9.79 -7.55 -6.88
C ARG A 25 -8.96 -8.02 -8.08
N PRO A 26 -9.27 -7.58 -9.31
CA PRO A 26 -8.58 -8.04 -10.51
C PRO A 26 -7.07 -7.84 -10.37
N ASN A 27 -6.27 -8.85 -10.74
CA ASN A 27 -4.80 -8.89 -10.86
C ASN A 27 -4.05 -7.62 -10.41
N LEU A 28 -4.05 -7.33 -9.10
CA LEU A 28 -3.27 -6.26 -8.52
C LEU A 28 -1.84 -6.76 -8.42
N SER A 29 -1.03 -6.53 -9.46
CA SER A 29 0.36 -6.97 -9.49
C SER A 29 1.29 -5.79 -9.74
N LEU A 30 2.17 -5.55 -8.77
CA LEU A 30 3.29 -4.63 -8.87
C LEU A 30 4.51 -5.24 -9.56
N ASN A 31 4.46 -6.55 -9.85
CA ASN A 31 5.52 -7.28 -10.56
C ASN A 31 5.38 -7.17 -12.09
N GLY A 32 4.31 -6.52 -12.57
CA GLY A 32 3.99 -6.37 -14.00
C GLY A 32 4.08 -4.93 -14.48
N VAL A 33 3.36 -4.62 -15.57
CA VAL A 33 3.25 -3.26 -16.08
C VAL A 33 2.54 -2.38 -15.04
N LEU A 34 3.23 -1.35 -14.58
CA LEU A 34 2.69 -0.39 -13.61
C LEU A 34 1.78 0.62 -14.33
N ASN A 35 0.58 0.81 -13.82
CA ASN A 35 -0.39 1.80 -14.34
C ASN A 35 -1.19 2.43 -13.19
N SER A 36 -1.90 3.53 -13.48
CA SER A 36 -2.65 4.26 -12.47
C SER A 36 -3.76 3.42 -11.85
N GLU A 37 -4.44 2.55 -12.61
CA GLU A 37 -5.56 1.71 -12.13
C GLU A 37 -5.13 0.73 -11.03
N ILE A 38 -3.93 0.14 -11.13
CA ILE A 38 -3.38 -0.76 -10.10
C ILE A 38 -3.23 -0.01 -8.78
N PHE A 39 -2.64 1.19 -8.80
CA PHE A 39 -2.49 2.01 -7.59
C PHE A 39 -3.84 2.64 -7.15
N GLN A 40 -4.71 2.94 -8.12
CA GLN A 40 -6.17 3.16 -8.03
C GLN A 40 -6.79 2.27 -6.94
N ALA A 41 -6.67 0.98 -7.19
CA ALA A 41 -7.26 -0.08 -6.38
C ALA A 41 -6.52 -0.36 -5.06
N LEU A 42 -5.36 0.27 -4.82
CA LEU A 42 -4.57 0.17 -3.60
C LEU A 42 -4.61 1.44 -2.74
N LEU A 43 -5.48 2.40 -3.08
CA LEU A 43 -5.70 3.59 -2.24
C LEU A 43 -6.11 3.20 -0.82
N GLY A 44 -5.44 3.79 0.17
CA GLY A 44 -5.64 3.51 1.59
C GLY A 44 -4.90 2.26 2.09
N GLU A 45 -4.29 1.46 1.22
CA GLU A 45 -3.50 0.29 1.64
C GLU A 45 -2.14 0.70 2.19
N THR A 46 -1.59 -0.14 3.06
CA THR A 46 -0.27 0.04 3.68
C THR A 46 0.82 -0.68 2.90
N PHE A 47 1.93 0.01 2.70
CA PHE A 47 3.12 -0.45 2.02
C PHE A 47 4.31 -0.44 2.98
N THR A 48 5.28 -1.30 2.70
CA THR A 48 6.62 -1.24 3.29
C THR A 48 7.57 -0.65 2.28
N LEU A 49 8.23 0.44 2.64
CA LEU A 49 9.26 1.11 1.84
C LEU A 49 10.63 0.78 2.40
N VAL A 50 11.53 0.28 1.57
CA VAL A 50 12.91 -0.06 1.94
C VAL A 50 13.87 0.73 1.08
N SER A 51 14.73 1.54 1.68
CA SER A 51 15.72 2.35 0.95
C SER A 51 16.76 1.45 0.31
N LEU A 52 17.06 1.62 -0.98
CA LEU A 52 18.17 0.89 -1.61
C LEU A 52 19.55 1.39 -1.15
N ALA A 53 19.63 2.64 -0.68
CA ALA A 53 20.87 3.18 -0.11
C ALA A 53 21.08 2.72 1.34
N GLU A 54 19.99 2.51 2.09
CA GLU A 54 20.00 2.13 3.50
C GLU A 54 18.98 1.00 3.76
N PRO A 55 19.26 -0.24 3.30
CA PRO A 55 18.28 -1.33 3.28
C PRO A 55 17.89 -1.85 4.66
N VAL A 56 18.63 -1.44 5.70
CA VAL A 56 18.31 -1.76 7.11
C VAL A 56 17.10 -0.99 7.62
N ASN A 57 16.70 0.09 6.94
CA ASN A 57 15.59 0.93 7.35
C ASN A 57 14.33 0.56 6.55
N GLU A 58 13.33 0.04 7.26
CA GLU A 58 11.99 -0.20 6.73
C GLU A 58 11.02 0.87 7.23
N TYR A 59 10.18 1.37 6.33
CA TYR A 59 9.21 2.40 6.64
C TYR A 59 7.81 1.96 6.25
N LYS A 60 6.84 2.15 7.14
CA LYS A 60 5.43 1.91 6.84
C LYS A 60 4.80 3.19 6.28
N ALA A 61 4.11 3.05 5.16
CA ALA A 61 3.47 4.18 4.50
C ALA A 61 2.13 3.77 3.90
N GLN A 62 1.13 4.63 3.98
CA GLN A 62 -0.16 4.43 3.36
C GLN A 62 -0.25 5.20 2.05
N LEU A 63 -0.74 4.56 0.98
CA LEU A 63 -1.01 5.26 -0.27
C LEU A 63 -2.25 6.15 -0.08
N LYS A 64 -2.10 7.46 -0.28
CA LYS A 64 -3.18 8.44 -0.07
C LYS A 64 -3.77 9.00 -1.34
N THR A 65 -2.92 9.26 -2.32
CA THR A 65 -3.34 9.92 -3.56
C THR A 65 -2.72 9.23 -4.75
N VAL A 66 -3.54 9.06 -5.78
CA VAL A 66 -3.11 8.75 -7.14
C VAL A 66 -3.68 9.86 -8.03
N THR A 67 -2.80 10.66 -8.63
CA THR A 67 -3.21 11.78 -9.49
C THR A 67 -2.75 11.48 -10.90
N GLU A 68 -3.67 11.29 -11.84
CA GLU A 68 -3.32 11.23 -13.26
C GLU A 68 -2.83 12.61 -13.72
N ALA A 69 -1.76 12.63 -14.50
CA ALA A 69 -1.21 13.88 -15.01
C ALA A 69 -2.20 14.45 -16.04
N ASN A 70 -2.97 15.47 -15.67
CA ASN A 70 -3.83 16.21 -16.59
C ASN A 70 -3.02 17.18 -17.46
N SER A 71 -2.03 16.66 -18.19
CA SER A 71 -1.20 17.45 -19.10
C SER A 71 -1.73 17.35 -20.53
N ILE A 72 -1.86 18.48 -21.20
CA ILE A 72 -2.11 18.56 -22.66
C ILE A 72 -0.95 17.99 -23.49
N TYR A 73 0.17 17.64 -22.85
CA TYR A 73 1.35 17.01 -23.45
C TYR A 73 1.48 15.51 -23.11
N MET A 74 0.37 14.86 -22.74
CA MET A 74 0.37 13.42 -22.51
C MET A 74 0.81 12.67 -23.77
N CYS A 75 1.91 11.94 -23.67
CA CYS A 75 2.27 10.95 -24.68
C CYS A 75 1.27 9.79 -24.58
N PRO A 76 0.50 9.48 -25.63
CA PRO A 76 -0.60 8.50 -25.57
C PRO A 76 -0.16 7.04 -25.32
N LYS A 77 1.14 6.80 -25.16
CA LYS A 77 1.75 5.50 -24.85
C LYS A 77 2.40 5.43 -23.46
N ILE A 78 2.32 6.53 -22.70
CA ILE A 78 3.02 6.71 -21.43
C ILE A 78 1.96 7.03 -20.38
N ASN A 79 1.71 6.11 -19.44
CA ASN A 79 0.91 6.46 -18.27
C ASN A 79 1.71 7.46 -17.43
N GLN A 80 1.15 8.64 -17.24
CA GLN A 80 1.72 9.70 -16.41
C GLN A 80 0.81 9.89 -15.20
N PHE A 81 1.31 9.58 -14.01
CA PHE A 81 0.58 9.76 -12.77
C PHE A 81 1.53 9.95 -11.59
N SER A 82 1.01 10.50 -10.50
CA SER A 82 1.73 10.72 -9.26
C SER A 82 1.12 9.89 -8.15
N LEU A 83 1.97 9.24 -7.35
CA LEU A 83 1.57 8.60 -6.10
C LEU A 83 2.00 9.47 -4.93
N VAL A 84 1.15 9.62 -3.92
CA VAL A 84 1.51 10.24 -2.65
C VAL A 84 1.33 9.22 -1.54
N PHE A 85 2.43 8.93 -0.85
CA PHE A 85 2.43 8.08 0.34
C PHE A 85 2.50 8.95 1.59
N GLN A 86 1.72 8.60 2.59
CA GLN A 86 1.78 9.17 3.94
C GLN A 86 2.48 8.18 4.87
N MET A 87 3.53 8.62 5.55
CA MET A 87 4.31 7.78 6.47
C MET A 87 3.60 7.63 7.82
N ASP A 88 3.61 6.40 8.34
CA ASP A 88 3.17 6.10 9.70
C ASP A 88 4.33 6.36 10.68
N GLY A 89 4.41 7.59 11.20
CA GLY A 89 5.42 7.99 12.17
C GLY A 89 6.40 9.05 11.66
N LYS A 90 7.58 9.13 12.30
CA LYS A 90 8.56 10.21 12.10
C LYS A 90 10.00 9.77 11.76
N PRO A 91 10.23 8.85 10.81
CA PRO A 91 11.45 8.94 10.03
C PRO A 91 11.22 9.87 8.83
N MET A 92 12.07 10.91 8.70
CA MET A 92 12.17 11.61 7.42
C MET A 92 12.75 10.63 6.41
N LEU A 93 11.93 10.26 5.42
CA LEU A 93 12.48 9.67 4.21
C LEU A 93 13.45 10.66 3.57
N THR A 94 14.46 10.15 2.90
CA THR A 94 15.29 10.92 1.97
C THR A 94 14.84 10.63 0.54
N SER A 95 15.00 11.58 -0.38
CA SER A 95 14.72 11.33 -1.79
C SER A 95 15.69 10.27 -2.33
N GLY A 96 15.18 9.30 -3.08
CA GLY A 96 16.02 8.20 -3.57
C GLY A 96 15.22 7.02 -4.13
N ASN A 97 15.94 5.94 -4.45
CA ASN A 97 15.32 4.70 -4.92
C ASN A 97 14.90 3.82 -3.73
N TYR A 98 13.65 3.38 -3.76
CA TYR A 98 13.06 2.51 -2.74
C TYR A 98 12.45 1.28 -3.38
N VAL A 99 12.53 0.17 -2.66
CA VAL A 99 11.68 -1.00 -2.89
C VAL A 99 10.39 -0.79 -2.14
N VAL A 100 9.27 -0.82 -2.86
CA VAL A 100 7.91 -0.67 -2.34
C VAL A 100 7.23 -2.04 -2.35
N GLN A 101 6.85 -2.50 -1.17
CA GLN A 101 6.29 -3.84 -0.96
C GLN A 101 4.85 -3.72 -0.48
N HIS A 102 3.95 -4.45 -1.13
CA HIS A 102 2.56 -4.64 -0.72
C HIS A 102 2.31 -6.11 -0.40
N ALA A 103 1.58 -6.39 0.68
CA ALA A 103 1.41 -7.75 1.20
C ALA A 103 0.81 -8.73 0.18
N THR A 104 -0.07 -8.26 -0.70
CA THR A 104 -0.77 -9.11 -1.68
C THR A 104 -0.48 -8.74 -3.13
N ALA A 105 -0.02 -7.52 -3.40
CA ALA A 105 0.21 -7.04 -4.77
C ALA A 105 1.66 -7.22 -5.23
N GLY A 106 2.55 -7.66 -4.34
CA GLY A 106 3.95 -7.88 -4.65
C GLY A 106 4.80 -6.65 -4.43
N THR A 107 5.88 -6.53 -5.19
CA THR A 107 6.96 -5.58 -4.92
C THR A 107 7.37 -4.88 -6.19
N THR A 108 7.69 -3.59 -6.09
CA THR A 108 8.24 -2.81 -7.20
C THR A 108 9.29 -1.82 -6.72
N GLN A 109 10.06 -1.21 -7.62
CA GLN A 109 11.06 -0.19 -7.29
C GLN A 109 10.60 1.17 -7.80
N LEU A 110 10.61 2.18 -6.92
CA LEU A 110 10.20 3.55 -7.24
C LEU A 110 11.27 4.54 -6.79
N TYR A 111 11.45 5.60 -7.56
CA TYR A 111 12.12 6.80 -7.07
C TYR A 111 11.11 7.64 -6.27
N LEU A 112 11.35 7.78 -4.97
CA LEU A 112 10.53 8.60 -4.10
C LEU A 112 11.21 9.95 -3.91
N GLN A 113 10.46 11.02 -4.17
CA GLN A 113 10.87 12.38 -3.87
C GLN A 113 10.19 12.82 -2.57
N THR A 114 10.96 13.31 -1.62
CA THR A 114 10.41 13.93 -0.43
C THR A 114 9.72 15.23 -0.80
N THR A 115 8.49 15.43 -0.32
CA THR A 115 7.83 16.71 -0.49
C THR A 115 8.44 17.67 0.53
N ASN A 116 9.00 18.81 0.08
CA ASN A 116 9.66 19.81 0.93
C ASN A 116 8.75 20.50 1.96
N ASP A 117 7.51 20.04 2.10
CA ASP A 117 6.61 20.51 3.12
C ASP A 117 7.07 19.92 4.47
N LYS A 118 7.74 20.76 5.25
CA LYS A 118 8.35 20.46 6.56
C LYS A 118 7.37 19.90 7.58
N ASN A 119 6.06 20.01 7.33
CA ASN A 119 5.00 19.47 8.19
C ASN A 119 4.34 18.22 7.62
N SER A 120 4.70 17.81 6.41
CA SER A 120 4.14 16.63 5.76
C SER A 120 5.05 15.42 5.97
N SER A 121 4.55 14.40 6.64
CA SER A 121 5.14 13.05 6.62
C SER A 121 4.78 12.37 5.30
N SER A 122 5.01 13.02 4.15
CA SER A 122 4.65 12.46 2.85
C SER A 122 5.83 12.42 1.88
N CYS A 123 5.77 11.46 0.97
CA CYS A 123 6.64 11.40 -0.19
C CYS A 123 5.81 11.19 -1.45
N ARG A 124 6.35 11.63 -2.56
CA ARG A 124 5.71 11.59 -3.87
C ARG A 124 6.57 10.78 -4.83
N ALA A 125 5.94 9.89 -5.59
CA ALA A 125 6.56 9.22 -6.72
C ALA A 125 5.89 9.71 -8.00
N ASP A 126 6.64 10.41 -8.84
CA ASP A 126 6.16 10.82 -10.16
C ASP A 126 6.51 9.75 -11.18
N PHE A 127 5.49 9.06 -11.67
CA PHE A 127 5.63 8.15 -12.78
C PHE A 127 5.61 8.98 -14.06
N ASN A 128 6.81 9.28 -14.54
CA ASN A 128 7.02 9.46 -15.95
C ASN A 128 7.47 8.10 -16.46
N LEU A 129 6.58 7.30 -17.05
CA LEU A 129 7.01 6.10 -17.78
C LEU A 129 7.79 6.55 -19.02
N LEU A 130 9.05 6.96 -18.85
CA LEU A 130 9.99 6.99 -19.96
C LEU A 130 10.19 5.53 -20.37
N ILE A 131 9.41 5.10 -21.36
CA ILE A 131 9.80 3.97 -22.22
C ILE A 131 11.13 4.29 -22.87
#